data_AF-A0A933IGN6-F1
#
_entry.id   AF-A0A933IGN6-F1
#
_cell.length_a   1.000
_cell.length_b   1.000
_cell.length_c   1.000
_cell.angle_alpha   90.00
_cell.angle_beta   90.00
_cell.angle_gamma   90.00
#
_symmetry.space_group_name_H-M   'P 1'
#
loop_
_entity.id
_entity.type
_entity.pdbx_description
1 polymer ?
#
loop_
_entity_poly.entity_id
_entity_poly.type
_entity_poly.pdbx_seq_one_letter_code
_entity_poly.pdbx_strand_id
1 'polypeptide(L)' 'MGRPAFPVDTHVFRVTRRPGLLNGRFTPEKAQESLEPRIPPGDRHALHVHLVQHGRQVCKAQRPLCRSCVLARVCDHVRR' A
#
# COMPACT_ATOMS: atom_id res chain seq x y z
N MET A 1 -24.42 1.62 7.20
CA MET A 1 -24.30 1.84 5.73
C MET A 1 -22.83 1.76 5.35
N GLY A 2 -22.42 0.60 4.82
CA GLY A 2 -21.04 0.34 4.39
C GLY A 2 -20.74 1.08 3.11
N ARG A 3 -20.20 2.30 3.23
CA ARG A 3 -19.49 2.92 2.11
C ARG A 3 -18.38 1.94 1.71
N PRO A 4 -18.14 1.68 0.41
CA PRO A 4 -17.02 0.86 -0.02
C PRO A 4 -15.73 1.63 0.27
N ALA A 5 -15.35 1.79 1.53
CA ALA A 5 -14.15 2.51 1.91
C ALA A 5 -12.93 1.66 1.60
N PHE A 6 -11.82 2.31 1.22
CA PHE A 6 -10.52 1.65 1.14
C PHE A 6 -9.69 2.01 2.39
N PRO A 7 -9.75 1.19 3.46
CA PRO A 7 -9.05 1.52 4.70
C PRO A 7 -7.53 1.47 4.51
N VAL A 8 -6.85 2.52 4.95
CA VAL A 8 -5.39 2.62 4.93
C VAL A 8 -4.86 2.44 6.36
N ASP A 9 -4.37 1.24 6.67
CA ASP A 9 -3.66 0.95 7.92
C ASP A 9 -2.14 1.16 7.77
N THR A 10 -1.37 0.83 8.81
CA THR A 10 0.10 0.98 8.79
C THR A 10 0.81 0.08 7.76
N HIS A 11 0.22 -1.06 7.38
CA HIS A 11 0.75 -1.94 6.35
C HIS A 11 0.47 -1.36 4.97
N VAL A 12 -0.80 -1.04 4.67
CA VAL A 12 -1.25 -0.43 3.41
C VAL A 12 -0.49 0.87 3.16
N PHE A 13 -0.39 1.73 4.17
CA PHE A 13 0.34 3.00 4.08
C PHE A 13 1.81 2.79 3.69
N ARG A 14 2.50 1.85 4.34
CA ARG A 14 3.91 1.55 4.02
C ARG A 14 4.07 0.94 2.62
N VAL A 15 3.21 -0.02 2.28
CA VAL A 15 3.28 -0.74 1.00
C VAL A 15 2.95 0.17 -0.17
N THR A 16 2.13 1.20 0.02
CA THR A 16 1.84 2.19 -1.04
C THR A 16 2.88 3.31 -1.10
N ARG A 17 3.47 3.69 0.03
CA ARG A 17 4.48 4.74 0.08
C ARG A 17 5.85 4.32 -0.47
N ARG A 18 6.33 3.12 -0.14
CA ARG A 18 7.67 2.65 -0.58
C ARG A 18 7.84 2.55 -2.10
N PRO A 19 6.85 2.06 -2.86
CA PRO A 19 6.93 2.04 -4.32
C PRO A 19 6.75 3.40 -4.98
N GLY A 20 6.44 4.47 -4.22
CA GLY A 20 6.23 5.81 -4.79
C GLY A 20 4.79 6.09 -5.26
N LEU A 21 3.79 5.28 -4.86
CA LEU A 21 2.38 5.57 -5.20
C LEU A 21 1.85 6.83 -4.51
N LEU A 22 2.47 7.18 -3.37
CA LEU A 22 2.20 8.36 -2.57
C LEU A 22 3.49 9.17 -2.42
N ASN A 23 3.62 10.25 -3.19
CA ASN A 23 4.79 11.13 -3.19
C ASN A 23 4.59 12.34 -2.28
N GLY A 24 5.51 12.54 -1.34
CA GLY A 24 5.48 13.68 -0.39
C GLY A 24 5.06 13.29 1.03
N ARG A 25 4.66 14.30 1.82
CA ARG A 25 4.21 14.12 3.21
C ARG A 25 2.72 13.76 3.24
N PHE A 26 2.42 12.48 3.39
CA PHE A 26 1.06 11.97 3.60
C PHE A 26 0.82 11.64 5.07
N THR A 27 -0.38 11.97 5.55
CA THR A 27 -0.99 11.32 6.73
C THR A 27 -1.79 10.10 6.25
N PRO A 28 -2.12 9.14 7.13
CA PRO A 28 -2.97 7.99 6.76
C PRO A 28 -4.30 8.40 6.14
N GLU A 29 -4.92 9.46 6.65
CA GLU A 29 -6.21 9.98 6.17
C GLU A 29 -6.08 10.50 4.74
N LYS A 30 -5.05 11.33 4.48
CA LYS A 30 -4.75 11.83 3.13
C LYS A 30 -4.37 10.70 2.16
N ALA A 31 -3.74 9.64 2.67
CA ALA A 31 -3.41 8.48 1.86
C ALA A 31 -4.68 7.74 1.42
N GLN A 32 -5.65 7.58 2.31
CA GLN A 32 -6.95 7.01 1.96
C GLN A 32 -7.67 7.85 0.90
N GLU A 33 -7.80 9.16 1.13
CA GLU A 33 -8.43 10.09 0.17
C GLU A 33 -7.76 10.06 -1.21
N SER A 34 -6.44 9.86 -1.26
CA SER A 34 -5.69 9.80 -2.51
C SER A 34 -5.78 8.45 -3.23
N LEU A 35 -5.85 7.34 -2.49
CA LEU A 35 -5.86 5.98 -3.02
C LEU A 35 -7.26 5.51 -3.41
N GLU A 36 -8.27 5.82 -2.59
CA GLU A 36 -9.65 5.38 -2.78
C GLU A 36 -10.23 5.68 -4.18
N PRO A 37 -10.06 6.88 -4.78
CA PRO A 37 -10.57 7.16 -6.13
C PRO A 37 -9.82 6.41 -7.23
N ARG A 38 -8.62 5.87 -6.95
CA ARG A 38 -7.81 5.10 -7.92
C ARG A 38 -8.16 3.61 -7.95
N ILE A 39 -9.00 3.15 -7.02
CA ILE A 39 -9.32 1.74 -6.81
C ILE A 39 -10.81 1.53 -7.09
N PRO A 40 -11.16 0.66 -8.07
CA PRO A 40 -12.56 0.30 -8.33
C PRO A 40 -13.25 -0.17 -7.05
N PRO A 41 -14.49 0.27 -6.76
CA PRO A 41 -15.19 -0.08 -5.52
C PRO A 41 -15.25 -1.58 -5.21
N GLY A 42 -15.39 -2.43 -6.23
CA GLY A 42 -15.43 -3.90 -6.10
C GLY A 42 -14.10 -4.51 -5.64
N ASP A 43 -12.97 -3.84 -5.90
CA ASP A 43 -11.64 -4.37 -5.61
C ASP A 43 -11.09 -3.90 -4.26
N ARG A 44 -11.70 -2.88 -3.64
CA ARG A 44 -11.16 -2.21 -2.44
C ARG A 44 -10.88 -3.17 -1.30
N HIS A 45 -11.80 -4.09 -1.03
CA HIS A 45 -11.64 -5.07 0.05
C HIS A 45 -10.52 -6.06 -0.24
N ALA A 46 -10.55 -6.69 -1.42
CA ALA A 46 -9.53 -7.66 -1.83
C ALA A 46 -8.13 -7.03 -1.86
N LEU A 47 -8.01 -5.83 -2.44
CA LEU A 47 -6.76 -5.09 -2.48
C LEU A 47 -6.26 -4.74 -1.08
N HIS A 48 -7.13 -4.28 -0.18
CA HIS A 48 -6.75 -4.01 1.21
C HIS A 48 -6.14 -5.24 1.87
N VAL A 49 -6.82 -6.39 1.79
CA VAL A 49 -6.34 -7.66 2.37
C VAL A 49 -5.00 -8.06 1.77
N HIS A 50 -4.85 -8.00 0.45
CA HIS A 50 -3.59 -8.33 -0.23
C HIS A 50 -2.44 -7.41 0.20
N LEU A 51 -2.68 -6.11 0.34
CA LEU A 51 -1.65 -5.16 0.78
C LEU A 51 -1.27 -5.37 2.25
N VAL A 52 -2.22 -5.71 3.13
CA VAL A 52 -1.94 -6.07 4.51
C VAL A 52 -1.09 -7.35 4.57
N GLN A 53 -1.48 -8.39 3.86
CA GLN A 53 -0.72 -9.65 3.77
C GLN A 53 0.68 -9.42 3.23
N HIS A 54 0.82 -8.68 2.13
CA HIS A 54 2.10 -8.31 1.54
C HIS A 54 2.96 -7.50 2.52
N GLY A 55 2.38 -6.54 3.22
CA GLY A 55 3.07 -5.74 4.23
C GLY A 55 3.54 -6.55 5.44
N ARG A 56 2.84 -7.64 5.80
CA ARG A 56 3.22 -8.54 6.90
C ARG A 56 4.29 -9.55 6.49
N GLN A 57 4.17 -10.12 5.30
CA GLN A 57 5.00 -11.26 4.88
C GLN A 57 6.25 -10.82 4.11
N VAL A 58 6.15 -9.77 3.28
CA VAL A 58 7.20 -9.37 2.33
C VAL A 58 7.74 -7.97 2.64
N CYS A 59 6.89 -6.95 2.55
CA CYS A 59 7.25 -5.55 2.75
C CYS A 59 7.21 -5.17 4.24
N LYS A 60 7.98 -5.90 5.05
CA LYS A 60 8.05 -5.74 6.51
C LYS A 60 8.57 -4.36 6.91
N ALA A 61 8.16 -3.88 8.08
CA ALA A 61 8.61 -2.58 8.60
C ALA A 61 10.14 -2.56 8.74
N GLN A 62 10.68 -3.60 9.37
CA GLN A 62 12.11 -3.86 9.47
C GLN A 62 12.52 -4.99 8.53
N ARG A 63 13.69 -4.87 7.90
CA ARG A 63 14.30 -5.88 7.02
C ARG A 63 13.30 -6.45 5.97
N PRO A 64 12.78 -5.62 5.05
CA PRO A 64 11.87 -6.08 4.01
C PRO A 64 12.54 -7.11 3.07
N LEU A 65 11.78 -8.08 2.60
CA LEU A 65 12.25 -9.13 1.69
C LEU A 65 12.23 -8.65 0.24
N CYS A 66 12.93 -7.54 -0.06
CA CYS A 66 12.87 -6.87 -1.36
C CYS A 66 13.29 -7.78 -2.53
N ARG A 67 14.24 -8.70 -2.32
CA ARG A 67 14.70 -9.64 -3.35
C ARG A 67 13.59 -10.60 -3.83
N SER A 68 12.63 -10.91 -2.97
CA SER A 68 11.50 -11.81 -3.27
C SER A 68 10.20 -11.03 -3.49
N CYS A 69 10.26 -9.70 -3.56
CA CYS A 69 9.06 -8.87 -3.67
C CYS A 69 8.60 -8.74 -5.12
N VAL A 70 7.32 -9.04 -5.37
CA VAL A 70 6.70 -8.91 -6.70
C VAL A 70 6.72 -7.47 -7.24
N LEU A 71 6.76 -6.48 -6.34
CA LEU A 71 6.82 -5.07 -6.70
C LEU A 71 8.26 -4.56 -6.88
N ALA A 72 9.30 -5.37 -6.61
CA ALA A 72 10.68 -4.90 -6.53
C ALA A 72 11.16 -4.17 -7.79
N ARG A 73 10.75 -4.64 -8.97
CA ARG A 73 11.14 -4.05 -10.27
C ARG A 73 10.59 -2.64 -10.49
N VAL A 74 9.46 -2.31 -9.87
CA VAL A 74 8.78 -1.01 -10.00
C VAL A 74 8.83 -0.19 -8.70
N CYS A 75 9.49 -0.70 -7.66
CA CYS A 75 9.49 -0.09 -6.33
C CYS A 75 10.62 0.93 -6.20
N ASP A 76 10.28 2.19 -6.04
CA ASP A 76 11.24 3.28 -5.85
C ASP A 76 12.16 3.10 -4.64
N HIS A 77 11.69 2.44 -3.56
CA HIS A 77 12.52 2.13 -2.39
C HIS A 77 13.66 1.15 -2.68
N VAL A 78 13.54 0.32 -3.72
CA VAL A 78 14.59 -0.64 -4.13
C VAL A 78 15.47 -0.06 -5.24
N ARG A 79 14.89 0.80 -6.08
CA ARG A 79 15.57 1.41 -7.24
C ARG A 79 16.41 2.65 -6.90
N ARG A 80 16.22 3.24 -5.72
CA ARG A 80 17.06 4.30 -5.16
C ARG A 80 18.21 3.69 -4.35
#